data_AF-A0A0G0HL54-F1
#
_entry.id   AF-A0A0G0HL54-F1
#
_cell.length_a   1.000
_cell.length_b   1.000
_cell.length_c   1.000
_cell.angle_alpha   90.00
_cell.angle_beta   90.00
_cell.angle_gamma   90.00
#
_symmetry.space_group_name_H-M   'P 1'
#
loop_
_entity.id
_entity.type
_entity.pdbx_description
1 polymer ?
#
loop_
_entity_poly.entity_id
_entity_poly.type
_entity_poly.pdbx_seq_one_letter_code
_entity_poly.pdbx_strand_id
1 'polypeptide(L)'
;MKTLNPSFKNNIAILALGAESAGNFSVFRDGRIFSSDDFGDLLEEKNWIKYQASVLKYLKNNKIKPQIILTDLHPLYKTTLWGEKLAKKSSARFVQVQHHHAHIFSAVGDKILHNTSYLLPPAFYCIAMDGTGFGVDEKIWGGEAFKVESRKNKVESVKRIGHLENQVMISGDLAVREPARMLIGVLSKLLSNKEIYPFIKKYYTKNQFELIYNQLGQNFNCLETSSTGRVLDAVSILLGFCGNERKYKHEPIDLLEKNSTLPYSDLKPKITISEDKYILDTTHLFNYVISAIGGSASGGKYPSSLDKHRIAATAQLYIANGFYKIIKLSCRPERSPYSDEVEGSTKYYNQPNYNADSSTSLRGVYPARSGAQNDIFIAGGIANNKIISDYLISKGAYANTKIPRGDAGLSFGQIICYLLGK
;
A
#
# COMPACT_ATOMS: atom_id res chain seq x y z
N MET A 1 10.29 1.01 -25.65
CA MET A 1 10.66 1.83 -24.47
C MET A 1 10.04 3.20 -24.56
N LYS A 2 9.40 3.65 -23.47
CA LYS A 2 8.78 4.97 -23.32
C LYS A 2 9.81 5.97 -22.76
N THR A 3 9.92 7.15 -23.37
CA THR A 3 10.81 8.23 -22.89
C THR A 3 10.06 9.18 -21.95
N LEU A 4 10.66 9.50 -20.82
CA LEU A 4 10.10 10.35 -19.76
C LEU A 4 11.12 11.43 -19.39
N ASN A 5 10.68 12.68 -19.28
CA ASN A 5 11.55 13.85 -19.11
C ASN A 5 11.29 14.58 -17.78
N PRO A 6 11.79 14.07 -16.65
CA PRO A 6 11.62 14.72 -15.34
C PRO A 6 12.56 15.94 -15.13
N SER A 7 13.35 16.34 -16.14
CA SER A 7 14.22 17.53 -16.12
C SER A 7 15.37 17.52 -15.11
N PHE A 8 15.87 16.34 -14.71
CA PHE A 8 17.08 16.25 -13.88
C PHE A 8 18.35 16.51 -14.70
N LYS A 9 19.19 17.46 -14.28
CA LYS A 9 20.50 17.71 -14.90
C LYS A 9 21.56 16.78 -14.30
N ASN A 10 21.73 15.59 -14.88
CA ASN A 10 22.76 14.64 -14.48
C ASN A 10 23.19 13.75 -15.65
N ASN A 11 24.50 13.58 -15.83
CA ASN A 11 25.08 12.79 -16.92
C ASN A 11 25.35 11.32 -16.52
N ILE A 12 25.04 10.94 -15.29
CA ILE A 12 25.24 9.57 -14.82
C ILE A 12 24.29 8.59 -15.50
N ALA A 13 24.80 7.43 -15.91
CA ALA A 13 23.97 6.34 -16.41
C ALA A 13 23.49 5.44 -15.26
N ILE A 14 22.18 5.29 -15.10
CA ILE A 14 21.57 4.45 -14.05
C ILE A 14 20.70 3.39 -14.71
N LEU A 15 20.85 2.13 -14.31
CA LEU A 15 19.93 1.05 -14.65
C LEU A 15 19.12 0.69 -13.40
N ALA A 16 17.80 0.63 -13.50
CA ALA A 16 16.91 0.16 -12.45
C ALA A 16 16.16 -1.07 -12.93
N LEU A 17 16.20 -2.16 -12.15
CA LEU A 17 15.69 -3.46 -12.57
C LEU A 17 14.25 -3.74 -12.10
N GLY A 18 13.69 -2.94 -11.20
CA GLY A 18 12.33 -3.12 -10.71
C GLY A 18 12.13 -4.35 -9.81
N ALA A 19 10.88 -4.77 -9.66
CA ALA A 19 10.49 -5.98 -8.93
C ALA A 19 10.57 -7.23 -9.83
N GLU A 20 10.46 -8.41 -9.24
CA GLU A 20 10.32 -9.65 -10.02
C GLU A 20 8.87 -9.96 -10.41
N SER A 21 7.89 -9.50 -9.62
CA SER A 21 6.45 -9.69 -9.85
C SER A 21 5.88 -8.86 -11.01
N ALA A 22 6.67 -7.94 -11.56
CA ALA A 22 6.40 -7.21 -12.80
C ALA A 22 7.73 -6.86 -13.47
N GLY A 23 8.00 -7.48 -14.60
CA GLY A 23 9.25 -7.37 -15.31
C GLY A 23 9.38 -6.05 -16.05
N ASN A 24 9.63 -4.95 -15.35
CA ASN A 24 9.93 -3.65 -15.97
C ASN A 24 11.31 -3.16 -15.53
N PHE A 25 12.12 -2.71 -16.47
CA PHE A 25 13.37 -2.01 -16.19
C PHE A 25 13.31 -0.57 -16.70
N SER A 26 14.10 0.30 -16.07
CA SER A 26 14.25 1.69 -16.50
C SER A 26 15.71 2.07 -16.58
N VAL A 27 16.05 2.95 -17.52
CA VAL A 27 17.40 3.50 -17.69
C VAL A 27 17.34 5.02 -17.63
N PHE A 28 18.14 5.63 -16.75
CA PHE A 28 18.34 7.07 -16.74
C PHE A 28 19.64 7.42 -17.46
N ARG A 29 19.56 8.36 -18.41
CA ARG A 29 20.70 8.88 -19.14
C ARG A 29 20.36 10.26 -19.72
N ASP A 30 21.31 11.20 -19.62
CA ASP A 30 21.23 12.55 -20.20
C ASP A 30 19.92 13.29 -19.84
N GLY A 31 19.54 13.20 -18.56
CA GLY A 31 18.35 13.84 -18.00
C GLY A 31 17.00 13.20 -18.36
N ARG A 32 17.02 12.05 -19.04
CA ARG A 32 15.82 11.31 -19.46
C ARG A 32 15.75 9.94 -18.80
N ILE A 33 14.53 9.47 -18.55
CA ILE A 33 14.27 8.10 -18.13
C ILE A 33 13.61 7.35 -19.29
N PHE A 34 14.17 6.20 -19.64
CA PHE A 34 13.61 5.28 -20.61
C PHE A 34 13.06 4.08 -19.84
N SER A 35 11.76 3.83 -19.93
CA SER A 35 11.12 2.68 -19.28
C SER A 35 10.78 1.60 -20.30
N SER A 36 11.01 0.34 -19.93
CA SER A 36 10.72 -0.82 -20.78
C SER A 36 9.22 -1.09 -20.90
N ASP A 37 8.88 -1.93 -21.87
CA ASP A 37 7.58 -2.61 -21.86
C ASP A 37 7.54 -3.61 -20.70
N ASP A 38 6.34 -4.10 -20.36
CA ASP A 38 6.14 -5.09 -19.29
C ASP A 38 6.43 -6.50 -19.81
N PHE A 39 7.34 -7.20 -19.13
CA PHE A 39 7.72 -8.58 -19.43
C PHE A 39 6.90 -9.62 -18.66
N GLY A 40 5.95 -9.19 -17.80
CA GLY A 40 5.14 -10.08 -16.97
C GLY A 40 5.87 -10.55 -15.72
N ASP A 41 5.39 -11.63 -15.11
CA ASP A 41 6.00 -12.22 -13.91
C ASP A 41 7.35 -12.87 -14.26
N LEU A 42 8.43 -12.41 -13.63
CA LEU A 42 9.79 -12.90 -13.87
C LEU A 42 10.10 -14.23 -13.16
N LEU A 43 9.19 -14.73 -12.32
CA LEU A 43 9.27 -16.11 -11.83
C LEU A 43 9.10 -17.10 -12.99
N GLU A 44 8.31 -16.75 -14.01
CA GLU A 44 8.22 -17.51 -15.24
C GLU A 44 9.53 -17.42 -16.04
N GLU A 45 10.17 -18.55 -16.28
CA GLU A 45 11.49 -18.60 -16.90
C GLU A 45 11.53 -17.98 -18.31
N LYS A 46 10.45 -18.15 -19.08
CA LYS A 46 10.30 -17.54 -20.40
C LYS A 46 10.34 -16.02 -20.34
N ASN A 47 9.72 -15.42 -19.33
CA ASN A 47 9.69 -13.97 -19.14
C ASN A 47 11.04 -13.47 -18.67
N TRP A 48 11.68 -14.21 -17.74
CA TRP A 48 13.02 -13.92 -17.24
C TRP A 48 14.08 -13.84 -18.34
N ILE A 49 14.16 -14.86 -19.21
CA ILE A 49 15.12 -14.90 -20.32
C ILE A 49 14.92 -13.70 -21.26
N LYS A 50 13.66 -13.40 -21.63
CA LYS A 50 13.32 -12.26 -22.49
C LYS A 50 13.69 -10.93 -21.84
N TYR A 51 13.41 -10.78 -20.56
CA TYR A 51 13.73 -9.59 -19.78
C TYR A 51 15.24 -9.34 -19.76
N GLN A 52 16.06 -10.34 -19.42
CA GLN A 52 17.52 -10.22 -19.40
C GLN A 52 18.08 -9.87 -20.78
N ALA A 53 17.61 -10.55 -21.82
CA ALA A 53 18.02 -10.29 -23.20
C ALA A 53 17.68 -8.85 -23.62
N SER A 54 16.49 -8.35 -23.24
CA SER A 54 16.06 -6.98 -23.55
C SER A 54 16.92 -5.93 -22.87
N VAL A 55 17.20 -6.09 -21.57
CA VAL A 55 18.09 -5.19 -20.82
C VAL A 55 19.46 -5.13 -21.48
N LEU A 56 20.11 -6.27 -21.71
CA LEU A 56 21.44 -6.33 -22.30
C LEU A 56 21.47 -5.76 -23.72
N LYS A 57 20.46 -6.08 -24.54
CA LYS A 57 20.32 -5.54 -25.90
C LYS A 57 20.16 -4.03 -25.87
N TYR A 58 19.34 -3.49 -24.97
CA TYR A 58 19.14 -2.05 -24.86
C TYR A 58 20.42 -1.32 -24.47
N LEU A 59 21.15 -1.81 -23.45
CA LEU A 59 22.43 -1.24 -23.04
C LEU A 59 23.46 -1.26 -24.18
N LYS A 60 23.57 -2.40 -24.88
CA LYS A 60 24.50 -2.55 -26.01
C LYS A 60 24.17 -1.60 -27.16
N ASN A 61 22.91 -1.59 -27.61
CA ASN A 61 22.49 -0.80 -28.77
C ASN A 61 22.68 0.71 -28.55
N ASN A 62 22.50 1.18 -27.32
CA ASN A 62 22.65 2.59 -26.96
C ASN A 62 24.04 2.92 -26.42
N LYS A 63 24.98 1.96 -26.43
CA LYS A 63 26.35 2.11 -25.90
C LYS A 63 26.37 2.63 -24.45
N ILE A 64 25.40 2.20 -23.65
CA ILE A 64 25.26 2.62 -22.25
C ILE A 64 26.05 1.66 -21.37
N LYS A 65 27.01 2.20 -20.61
CA LYS A 65 27.65 1.51 -19.49
C LYS A 65 27.06 2.07 -18.19
N PRO A 66 26.14 1.35 -17.51
CA PRO A 66 25.57 1.82 -16.25
C PRO A 66 26.69 2.07 -15.23
N GLN A 67 26.64 3.22 -14.56
CA GLN A 67 27.52 3.55 -13.45
C GLN A 67 26.88 3.15 -12.12
N ILE A 68 25.56 3.03 -12.09
CA ILE A 68 24.77 2.59 -10.96
C ILE A 68 23.74 1.57 -11.44
N ILE A 69 23.55 0.51 -10.65
CA ILE A 69 22.47 -0.46 -10.82
C ILE A 69 21.60 -0.45 -9.57
N LEU A 70 20.31 -0.21 -9.76
CA LEU A 70 19.28 -0.18 -8.74
C LEU A 70 18.45 -1.45 -8.79
N THR A 71 18.19 -2.03 -7.62
CA THR A 71 17.28 -3.19 -7.46
C THR A 71 16.36 -2.97 -6.27
N ASP A 72 15.40 -3.88 -6.11
CA ASP A 72 14.63 -3.97 -4.87
C ASP A 72 15.54 -4.34 -3.68
N LEU A 73 15.06 -4.07 -2.47
CA LEU A 73 15.69 -4.47 -1.22
C LEU A 73 15.58 -5.98 -0.97
N HIS A 74 14.56 -6.64 -1.54
CA HIS A 74 14.36 -8.07 -1.34
C HIS A 74 15.60 -8.88 -1.81
N PRO A 75 16.28 -9.61 -0.92
CA PRO A 75 17.59 -10.21 -1.21
C PRO A 75 17.49 -11.38 -2.19
N LEU A 76 16.36 -12.09 -2.23
CA LEU A 76 16.18 -13.29 -3.04
C LEU A 76 15.51 -13.05 -4.39
N TYR A 77 15.15 -11.80 -4.73
CA TYR A 77 14.53 -11.56 -6.04
C TYR A 77 15.49 -11.88 -7.18
N LYS A 78 14.98 -12.50 -8.26
CA LYS A 78 15.78 -12.76 -9.46
C LYS A 78 16.45 -11.49 -10.00
N THR A 79 15.73 -10.35 -9.96
CA THR A 79 16.25 -9.04 -10.36
C THR A 79 17.37 -8.54 -9.44
N THR A 80 17.26 -8.73 -8.13
CA THR A 80 18.29 -8.37 -7.14
C THR A 80 19.57 -9.19 -7.34
N LEU A 81 19.45 -10.52 -7.36
CA LEU A 81 20.58 -11.44 -7.52
C LEU A 81 21.31 -11.22 -8.86
N TRP A 82 20.56 -10.94 -9.93
CA TRP A 82 21.15 -10.64 -11.22
C TRP A 82 21.77 -9.24 -11.28
N GLY A 83 21.12 -8.24 -10.68
CA GLY A 83 21.62 -6.87 -10.58
C GLY A 83 22.97 -6.79 -9.86
N GLU A 84 23.15 -7.55 -8.79
CA GLU A 84 24.43 -7.65 -8.09
C GLU A 84 25.54 -8.22 -9.00
N LYS A 85 25.24 -9.30 -9.73
CA LYS A 85 26.17 -9.91 -10.70
C LYS A 85 26.52 -8.94 -11.83
N LEU A 86 25.52 -8.22 -12.35
CA LEU A 86 25.73 -7.19 -13.38
C LEU A 86 26.59 -6.05 -12.87
N ALA A 87 26.38 -5.60 -11.62
CA ALA A 87 27.12 -4.50 -11.03
C ALA A 87 28.61 -4.86 -10.90
N LYS A 88 28.91 -6.08 -10.41
CA LYS A 88 30.27 -6.62 -10.36
C LYS A 88 30.92 -6.67 -11.75
N LYS A 89 30.22 -7.21 -12.76
CA LYS A 89 30.72 -7.34 -14.14
C LYS A 89 30.99 -5.99 -14.82
N SER A 90 30.19 -4.97 -14.51
CA SER A 90 30.28 -3.64 -15.13
C SER A 90 31.09 -2.63 -14.33
N SER A 91 31.58 -3.01 -13.15
CA SER A 91 32.18 -2.12 -12.15
C SER A 91 31.26 -0.94 -11.78
N ALA A 92 29.95 -1.20 -11.76
CA ALA A 92 28.93 -0.23 -11.37
C ALA A 92 28.69 -0.28 -9.86
N ARG A 93 28.26 0.84 -9.28
CA ARG A 93 27.78 0.88 -7.90
C ARG A 93 26.45 0.14 -7.80
N PHE A 94 26.36 -0.87 -6.95
CA PHE A 94 25.12 -1.56 -6.62
C PHE A 94 24.39 -0.83 -5.49
N VAL A 95 23.11 -0.53 -5.67
CA VAL A 95 22.29 0.16 -4.66
C VAL A 95 20.91 -0.49 -4.62
N GLN A 96 20.49 -0.90 -3.42
CA GLN A 96 19.14 -1.40 -3.20
C GLN A 96 18.21 -0.28 -2.78
N VAL A 97 16.98 -0.30 -3.27
CA VAL A 97 15.93 0.66 -2.94
C VAL A 97 14.77 -0.11 -2.34
N GLN A 98 14.28 0.35 -1.18
CA GLN A 98 13.15 -0.27 -0.51
C GLN A 98 11.88 -0.17 -1.37
N HIS A 99 11.12 -1.27 -1.43
CA HIS A 99 9.99 -1.45 -2.32
C HIS A 99 8.92 -0.33 -2.23
N HIS A 100 8.45 -0.04 -1.02
CA HIS A 100 7.44 0.97 -0.78
C HIS A 100 7.97 2.39 -1.03
N HIS A 101 9.25 2.65 -0.76
CA HIS A 101 9.88 3.91 -1.13
C HIS A 101 9.89 4.08 -2.66
N ALA A 102 10.23 3.03 -3.42
CA ALA A 102 10.17 3.07 -4.88
C ALA A 102 8.74 3.35 -5.38
N HIS A 103 7.70 2.74 -4.81
CA HIS A 103 6.30 3.08 -5.13
C HIS A 103 5.99 4.56 -4.89
N ILE A 104 6.36 5.07 -3.71
CA ILE A 104 6.14 6.47 -3.34
C ILE A 104 6.82 7.42 -4.31
N PHE A 105 8.09 7.16 -4.62
CA PHE A 105 8.85 8.00 -5.55
C PHE A 105 8.43 7.82 -7.00
N SER A 106 7.76 6.72 -7.36
CA SER A 106 7.05 6.61 -8.62
C SER A 106 5.92 7.65 -8.69
N ALA A 107 5.10 7.79 -7.64
CA ALA A 107 4.03 8.80 -7.57
C ALA A 107 4.56 10.24 -7.57
N VAL A 108 5.61 10.51 -6.81
CA VAL A 108 6.30 11.82 -6.80
C VAL A 108 6.86 12.14 -8.18
N GLY A 109 7.53 11.18 -8.83
CA GLY A 109 8.07 11.33 -10.18
C GLY A 109 6.98 11.54 -11.23
N ASP A 110 5.84 10.87 -11.10
CA ASP A 110 4.68 11.09 -11.96
C ASP A 110 4.17 12.54 -11.88
N LYS A 111 4.08 13.11 -10.67
CA LYS A 111 3.74 14.54 -10.48
C LYS A 111 4.75 15.48 -11.11
N ILE A 112 6.06 15.19 -10.99
CA ILE A 112 7.14 15.94 -11.66
C ILE A 112 7.00 15.86 -13.19
N LEU A 113 6.57 14.72 -13.74
CA LEU A 113 6.34 14.58 -15.18
C LEU A 113 5.13 15.36 -15.69
N HIS A 114 4.18 15.72 -14.82
CA HIS A 114 3.07 16.61 -15.16
C HIS A 114 3.43 18.07 -15.03
N ASN A 115 4.22 18.42 -14.01
CA ASN A 115 4.75 19.76 -13.82
C ASN A 115 6.25 19.66 -13.57
N THR A 116 7.06 19.89 -14.61
CA THR A 116 8.52 19.83 -14.51
C THR A 116 9.12 20.92 -13.64
N SER A 117 8.33 21.94 -13.28
CA SER A 117 8.69 22.98 -12.31
C SER A 117 8.25 22.64 -10.89
N TYR A 118 7.68 21.45 -10.65
CA TYR A 118 7.28 21.00 -9.33
C TYR A 118 8.51 20.85 -8.42
N LEU A 119 8.46 21.51 -7.27
CA LEU A 119 9.45 21.40 -6.21
C LEU A 119 8.87 20.62 -5.05
N LEU A 120 9.68 19.75 -4.44
CA LEU A 120 9.28 19.06 -3.22
C LEU A 120 9.01 20.08 -2.11
N PRO A 121 7.88 19.97 -1.39
CA PRO A 121 7.66 20.76 -0.18
C PRO A 121 8.63 20.31 0.94
N PRO A 122 8.87 21.13 1.97
CA PRO A 122 9.76 20.78 3.08
C PRO A 122 9.41 19.45 3.76
N ALA A 123 8.13 19.13 3.83
CA ALA A 123 7.66 17.81 4.21
C ALA A 123 6.39 17.46 3.45
N PHE A 124 6.22 16.17 3.15
CA PHE A 124 5.01 15.61 2.57
C PHE A 124 4.75 14.20 3.10
N TYR A 125 3.55 13.68 2.85
CA TYR A 125 3.12 12.39 3.39
C TYR A 125 2.79 11.42 2.27
N CYS A 126 3.01 10.14 2.53
CA CYS A 126 2.80 9.10 1.53
C CYS A 126 2.11 7.89 2.14
N ILE A 127 1.24 7.25 1.38
CA ILE A 127 0.60 5.98 1.73
C ILE A 127 0.99 4.97 0.64
N ALA A 128 1.63 3.87 1.04
CA ALA A 128 1.97 2.77 0.15
C ALA A 128 1.13 1.55 0.53
N MET A 129 0.21 1.16 -0.36
CA MET A 129 -0.69 0.03 -0.16
C MET A 129 -0.45 -1.02 -1.25
N ASP A 130 0.00 -2.19 -0.85
CA ASP A 130 0.40 -3.27 -1.75
C ASP A 130 0.02 -4.66 -1.20
N GLY A 131 0.28 -5.70 -1.99
CA GLY A 131 0.18 -7.09 -1.59
C GLY A 131 1.37 -7.54 -0.76
N THR A 132 2.59 -7.35 -1.23
CA THR A 132 3.80 -7.83 -0.54
C THR A 132 4.99 -6.95 -0.94
N GLY A 133 5.68 -6.38 0.03
CA GLY A 133 6.99 -5.80 -0.18
C GLY A 133 7.90 -6.04 1.02
N PHE A 134 9.19 -6.21 0.76
CA PHE A 134 10.18 -6.49 1.80
C PHE A 134 10.37 -5.28 2.73
N GLY A 135 10.06 -5.45 4.01
CA GLY A 135 10.30 -4.48 5.06
C GLY A 135 11.77 -4.42 5.46
N VAL A 136 12.21 -3.27 5.98
CA VAL A 136 13.57 -3.14 6.55
C VAL A 136 13.73 -3.87 7.88
N ASP A 137 12.62 -4.27 8.48
CA ASP A 137 12.49 -5.10 9.69
C ASP A 137 12.26 -6.59 9.34
N GLU A 138 12.52 -6.98 8.10
CA GLU A 138 12.33 -8.34 7.56
C GLU A 138 10.88 -8.85 7.58
N LYS A 139 9.92 -7.99 7.92
CA LYS A 139 8.48 -8.28 7.84
C LYS A 139 7.94 -8.01 6.44
N ILE A 140 6.76 -8.54 6.15
CA ILE A 140 6.07 -8.28 4.89
C ILE A 140 5.24 -7.01 5.02
N TRP A 141 5.68 -5.93 4.39
CA TRP A 141 4.94 -4.67 4.33
C TRP A 141 3.93 -4.66 3.18
N GLY A 142 2.98 -3.74 3.25
CA GLY A 142 1.97 -3.52 2.20
C GLY A 142 0.83 -2.60 2.63
N GLY A 143 0.97 -1.91 3.75
CA GLY A 143 -0.02 -0.98 4.27
C GLY A 143 0.69 0.01 5.16
N GLU A 144 1.41 0.94 4.54
CA GLU A 144 2.39 1.79 5.20
C GLU A 144 2.07 3.27 4.99
N ALA A 145 2.28 4.08 6.02
CA ALA A 145 2.28 5.53 5.96
C ALA A 145 3.69 6.07 6.26
N PHE A 146 4.14 7.03 5.44
CA PHE A 146 5.45 7.66 5.55
C PHE A 146 5.33 9.18 5.62
N LYS A 147 6.26 9.79 6.36
CA LYS A 147 6.60 11.21 6.26
C LYS A 147 7.91 11.32 5.51
N VAL A 148 7.95 12.15 4.47
CA VAL A 148 9.17 12.45 3.72
C VAL A 148 9.57 13.88 4.03
N GLU A 149 10.81 14.07 4.46
CA GLU A 149 11.39 15.39 4.70
C GLU A 149 12.33 15.73 3.55
N SER A 150 12.24 16.96 3.09
CA SER A 150 13.01 17.42 1.95
C SER A 150 13.53 18.84 2.15
N ARG A 151 14.70 19.12 1.59
CA ARG A 151 15.34 20.43 1.61
C ARG A 151 15.98 20.71 0.27
N LYS A 152 15.80 21.92 -0.25
CA LYS A 152 16.36 22.33 -1.57
C LYS A 152 16.03 21.31 -2.67
N ASN A 153 14.81 20.79 -2.69
CA ASN A 153 14.32 19.80 -3.66
C ASN A 153 15.06 18.44 -3.62
N LYS A 154 15.62 18.09 -2.46
CA LYS A 154 16.27 16.81 -2.17
C LYS A 154 15.65 16.16 -0.95
N VAL A 155 15.51 14.84 -0.98
CA VAL A 155 14.96 14.05 0.12
C VAL A 155 16.05 13.84 1.16
N GLU A 156 15.80 14.29 2.38
CA GLU A 156 16.69 14.10 3.53
C GLU A 156 16.34 12.82 4.29
N SER A 157 15.04 12.55 4.49
CA SER A 157 14.58 11.39 5.25
C SER A 157 13.26 10.85 4.72
N VAL A 158 13.06 9.53 4.87
CA VAL A 158 11.78 8.85 4.64
C VAL A 158 11.49 8.05 5.91
N LYS A 159 10.59 8.54 6.74
CA LYS A 159 10.26 7.94 8.04
C LYS A 159 8.92 7.22 7.95
N ARG A 160 8.89 5.92 8.27
CA ARG A 160 7.66 5.16 8.48
C ARG A 160 6.97 5.70 9.74
N ILE A 161 5.79 6.30 9.59
CA ILE A 161 5.02 6.94 10.68
C ILE A 161 3.85 6.08 11.16
N GLY A 162 3.40 5.14 10.34
CA GLY A 162 2.33 4.22 10.74
C GLY A 162 2.11 3.12 9.73
N HIS A 163 1.35 2.11 10.12
CA HIS A 163 1.05 0.95 9.29
C HIS A 163 -0.22 0.23 9.75
N LEU A 164 -0.70 -0.72 8.95
CA LEU A 164 -1.72 -1.67 9.42
C LEU A 164 -1.14 -2.53 10.54
N GLU A 165 -1.97 -2.90 11.51
CA GLU A 165 -1.62 -3.93 12.48
C GLU A 165 -1.06 -5.17 11.78
N ASN A 166 0.08 -5.67 12.25
CA ASN A 166 0.68 -6.87 11.70
C ASN A 166 -0.22 -8.08 11.97
N GLN A 167 -0.62 -8.77 10.91
CA GLN A 167 -1.37 -10.01 10.93
C GLN A 167 -0.47 -11.19 10.62
N VAL A 168 -0.84 -12.40 11.05
CA VAL A 168 -0.04 -13.59 10.80
C VAL A 168 -0.41 -14.21 9.46
N MET A 169 0.59 -14.38 8.61
CA MET A 169 0.51 -15.01 7.30
C MET A 169 1.07 -16.42 7.38
N ILE A 170 0.17 -17.41 7.45
CA ILE A 170 0.54 -18.81 7.66
C ILE A 170 1.04 -19.43 6.35
N SER A 171 2.24 -20.00 6.37
CA SER A 171 2.88 -20.68 5.23
C SER A 171 3.29 -19.78 4.05
N GLY A 172 3.59 -18.49 4.29
CA GLY A 172 4.16 -17.59 3.28
C GLY A 172 3.33 -17.53 1.99
N ASP A 173 3.96 -17.78 0.83
CA ASP A 173 3.31 -17.76 -0.49
C ASP A 173 2.09 -18.69 -0.61
N LEU A 174 1.98 -19.71 0.24
CA LEU A 174 0.77 -20.54 0.27
C LEU A 174 -0.43 -19.76 0.78
N ALA A 175 -0.29 -18.82 1.74
CA ALA A 175 -1.39 -17.93 2.14
C ALA A 175 -1.78 -16.93 1.04
N VAL A 176 -0.90 -16.66 0.08
CA VAL A 176 -1.23 -15.86 -1.11
C VAL A 176 -2.11 -16.67 -2.08
N ARG A 177 -1.82 -17.96 -2.23
CA ARG A 177 -2.55 -18.89 -3.11
C ARG A 177 -3.85 -19.40 -2.48
N GLU A 178 -3.86 -19.59 -1.17
CA GLU A 178 -4.98 -20.06 -0.34
C GLU A 178 -5.34 -18.99 0.72
N PRO A 179 -6.13 -17.96 0.37
CA PRO A 179 -6.32 -16.82 1.25
C PRO A 179 -7.11 -17.11 2.54
N ALA A 180 -7.74 -18.29 2.67
CA ALA A 180 -8.33 -18.72 3.93
C ALA A 180 -7.27 -18.91 5.04
N ARG A 181 -5.99 -19.16 4.69
CA ARG A 181 -4.88 -19.17 5.67
C ARG A 181 -4.67 -17.81 6.30
N MET A 182 -4.77 -16.75 5.49
CA MET A 182 -4.69 -15.37 5.97
C MET A 182 -5.87 -15.08 6.90
N LEU A 183 -7.08 -15.53 6.53
CA LEU A 183 -8.25 -15.40 7.40
C LEU A 183 -8.06 -16.13 8.74
N ILE A 184 -7.53 -17.36 8.75
CA ILE A 184 -7.26 -18.09 10.01
C ILE A 184 -6.28 -17.30 10.89
N GLY A 185 -5.18 -16.80 10.32
CA GLY A 185 -4.19 -16.02 11.06
C GLY A 185 -4.79 -14.76 11.71
N VAL A 186 -5.66 -14.04 10.99
CA VAL A 186 -6.39 -12.89 11.52
C VAL A 186 -7.39 -13.29 12.62
N LEU A 187 -8.23 -14.29 12.35
CA LEU A 187 -9.29 -14.69 13.29
C LEU A 187 -8.75 -15.28 14.59
N SER A 188 -7.54 -15.85 14.58
CA SER A 188 -6.87 -16.37 15.78
C SER A 188 -6.66 -15.35 16.89
N LYS A 189 -6.63 -14.06 16.56
CA LYS A 189 -6.54 -12.96 17.53
C LYS A 189 -7.87 -12.66 18.22
N LEU A 190 -8.98 -13.13 17.66
CA LEU A 190 -10.34 -12.80 18.09
C LEU A 190 -11.08 -14.01 18.67
N LEU A 191 -10.75 -15.21 18.20
CA LEU A 191 -11.58 -16.40 18.37
C LEU A 191 -10.74 -17.63 18.70
N SER A 192 -11.34 -18.56 19.45
CA SER A 192 -10.78 -19.89 19.65
C SER A 192 -10.85 -20.75 18.38
N ASN A 193 -10.07 -21.83 18.31
CA ASN A 193 -10.07 -22.75 17.16
C ASN A 193 -11.49 -23.28 16.83
N LYS A 194 -12.28 -23.62 17.85
CA LYS A 194 -13.67 -24.10 17.69
C LYS A 194 -14.58 -23.06 17.04
N GLU A 195 -14.37 -21.79 17.34
CA GLU A 195 -15.15 -20.67 16.80
C GLU A 195 -14.70 -20.26 15.39
N ILE A 196 -13.43 -20.51 15.03
CA ILE A 196 -12.90 -20.23 13.70
C ILE A 196 -13.38 -21.26 12.67
N TYR A 197 -13.43 -22.55 13.05
CA TYR A 197 -13.74 -23.64 12.12
C TYR A 197 -15.02 -23.41 11.27
N PRO A 198 -16.15 -22.92 11.83
CA PRO A 198 -17.35 -22.59 11.05
C PRO A 198 -17.12 -21.66 9.85
N PHE A 199 -16.17 -20.71 9.93
CA PHE A 199 -15.87 -19.76 8.85
C PHE A 199 -15.07 -20.40 7.70
N ILE A 200 -14.31 -21.47 7.99
CA ILE A 200 -13.38 -22.08 7.04
C ILE A 200 -13.76 -23.51 6.62
N LYS A 201 -14.80 -24.11 7.22
CA LYS A 201 -15.21 -25.51 6.98
C LYS A 201 -15.53 -25.84 5.52
N LYS A 202 -15.87 -24.83 4.72
CA LYS A 202 -16.10 -24.96 3.27
C LYS A 202 -14.81 -25.14 2.46
N TYR A 203 -13.66 -24.86 3.05
CA TYR A 203 -12.35 -24.90 2.40
C TYR A 203 -11.42 -25.97 2.96
N TYR A 204 -11.55 -26.29 4.25
CA TYR A 204 -10.72 -27.28 4.91
C TYR A 204 -11.57 -28.28 5.71
N THR A 205 -11.20 -29.55 5.63
CA THR A 205 -11.66 -30.56 6.58
C THR A 205 -11.19 -30.20 7.99
N LYS A 206 -11.83 -30.78 9.01
CA LYS A 206 -11.44 -30.52 10.41
C LYS A 206 -9.97 -30.84 10.67
N ASN A 207 -9.47 -31.97 10.15
CA ASN A 207 -8.08 -32.37 10.32
C ASN A 207 -7.09 -31.40 9.64
N GLN A 208 -7.41 -30.93 8.43
CA GLN A 208 -6.61 -29.92 7.74
C GLN A 208 -6.57 -28.59 8.52
N PHE A 209 -7.71 -28.17 9.06
CA PHE A 209 -7.77 -26.97 9.89
C PHE A 209 -6.96 -27.09 11.17
N GLU A 210 -7.09 -28.19 11.92
CA GLU A 210 -6.32 -28.39 13.16
C GLU A 210 -4.81 -28.42 12.87
N LEU A 211 -4.37 -28.99 11.74
CA LEU A 211 -2.97 -28.95 11.31
C LEU A 211 -2.50 -27.49 11.11
N ILE A 212 -3.27 -26.68 10.38
CA ILE A 212 -2.95 -25.26 10.12
C ILE A 212 -2.96 -24.46 11.42
N TYR A 213 -3.93 -24.72 12.32
CA TYR A 213 -4.05 -24.02 13.59
C TYR A 213 -2.91 -24.39 14.57
N ASN A 214 -2.50 -25.66 14.59
CA ASN A 214 -1.33 -26.10 15.36
C ASN A 214 -0.03 -25.51 14.83
N GLN A 215 0.11 -25.39 13.50
CA GLN A 215 1.24 -24.69 12.88
C GLN A 215 1.32 -23.23 13.36
N LEU A 216 0.18 -22.54 13.39
CA LEU A 216 0.07 -21.18 13.92
C LEU A 216 0.47 -21.12 15.41
N GLY A 217 -0.05 -22.04 16.24
CA GLY A 217 0.26 -22.09 17.67
C GLY A 217 1.75 -22.34 17.98
N GLN A 218 2.46 -23.03 17.09
CA GLN A 218 3.92 -23.25 17.17
C GLN A 218 4.74 -22.15 16.49
N ASN A 219 4.09 -21.16 15.87
CA ASN A 219 4.72 -20.13 15.03
C ASN A 219 5.62 -20.71 13.92
N PHE A 220 5.29 -21.91 13.42
CA PHE A 220 6.09 -22.58 12.39
C PHE A 220 5.73 -22.04 11.01
N ASN A 221 6.73 -21.50 10.29
CA ASN A 221 6.54 -20.91 8.95
C ASN A 221 5.39 -19.87 8.93
N CYS A 222 5.35 -19.02 9.95
CA CYS A 222 4.38 -17.94 10.11
C CYS A 222 5.13 -16.61 10.03
N LEU A 223 4.72 -15.77 9.08
CA LEU A 223 5.33 -14.45 8.86
C LEU A 223 4.36 -13.36 9.28
N GLU A 224 4.87 -12.26 9.82
CA GLU A 224 4.06 -11.09 10.11
C GLU A 224 3.92 -10.21 8.87
N THR A 225 2.71 -9.72 8.63
CA THR A 225 2.42 -8.82 7.52
C THR A 225 1.51 -7.65 7.88
N SER A 226 1.86 -6.46 7.44
CA SER A 226 1.03 -5.24 7.47
C SER A 226 0.34 -4.99 6.12
N SER A 227 0.23 -6.02 5.28
CA SER A 227 -0.26 -5.90 3.91
C SER A 227 -1.75 -5.56 3.82
N THR A 228 -2.04 -4.46 3.13
CA THR A 228 -3.40 -4.08 2.76
C THR A 228 -4.02 -5.15 1.86
N GLY A 229 -3.24 -5.69 0.92
CA GLY A 229 -3.73 -6.75 0.03
C GLY A 229 -4.14 -8.01 0.79
N ARG A 230 -3.31 -8.47 1.74
CA ARG A 230 -3.61 -9.67 2.54
C ARG A 230 -4.81 -9.47 3.47
N VAL A 231 -4.94 -8.29 4.08
CA VAL A 231 -6.11 -7.93 4.88
C VAL A 231 -7.39 -7.97 4.04
N LEU A 232 -7.38 -7.37 2.83
CA LEU A 232 -8.54 -7.38 1.95
C LEU A 232 -8.84 -8.77 1.36
N ASP A 233 -7.81 -9.59 1.12
CA ASP A 233 -8.00 -11.00 0.73
C ASP A 233 -8.81 -11.75 1.80
N ALA A 234 -8.42 -11.61 3.07
CA ALA A 234 -9.13 -12.24 4.18
C ALA A 234 -10.57 -11.72 4.34
N VAL A 235 -10.83 -10.42 4.13
CA VAL A 235 -12.20 -9.87 4.10
C VAL A 235 -13.02 -10.50 2.96
N SER A 236 -12.44 -10.63 1.76
CA SER A 236 -13.10 -11.21 0.58
C SER A 236 -13.53 -12.66 0.81
N ILE A 237 -12.65 -13.47 1.42
CA ILE A 237 -12.96 -14.86 1.80
C ILE A 237 -14.06 -14.92 2.87
N LEU A 238 -13.94 -14.06 3.90
CA LEU A 238 -14.89 -14.03 5.02
C LEU A 238 -16.31 -13.68 4.56
N LEU A 239 -16.45 -12.72 3.64
CA LEU A 239 -17.74 -12.36 3.06
C LEU A 239 -18.24 -13.39 2.03
N GLY A 240 -17.32 -14.19 1.47
CA GLY A 240 -17.62 -15.26 0.52
C GLY A 240 -17.63 -14.79 -0.93
N PHE A 241 -16.98 -13.68 -1.26
CA PHE A 241 -16.84 -13.20 -2.64
C PHE A 241 -15.73 -13.93 -3.41
N CYS A 242 -14.75 -14.50 -2.71
CA CYS A 242 -13.66 -15.28 -3.30
C CYS A 242 -13.60 -16.71 -2.73
N GLY A 243 -13.13 -17.65 -3.54
CA GLY A 243 -12.81 -19.03 -3.13
C GLY A 243 -11.44 -19.12 -2.46
N ASN A 244 -11.07 -20.29 -1.93
CA ASN A 244 -9.76 -20.50 -1.29
C ASN A 244 -8.64 -20.85 -2.29
N GLU A 245 -8.76 -20.42 -3.53
CA GLU A 245 -7.74 -20.57 -4.55
C GLU A 245 -7.67 -19.28 -5.36
N ARG A 246 -6.52 -18.61 -5.33
CA ARG A 246 -6.26 -17.41 -6.11
C ARG A 246 -5.88 -17.80 -7.54
N LYS A 247 -6.72 -17.45 -8.51
CA LYS A 247 -6.57 -17.75 -9.94
C LYS A 247 -5.72 -16.74 -10.69
N TYR A 248 -5.66 -15.49 -10.23
CA TYR A 248 -4.85 -14.44 -10.85
C TYR A 248 -4.41 -13.35 -9.86
N LYS A 249 -3.51 -12.47 -10.30
CA LYS A 249 -2.97 -11.40 -9.46
C LYS A 249 -4.10 -10.41 -9.08
N HIS A 250 -4.45 -10.36 -7.79
CA HIS A 250 -5.40 -9.46 -7.12
C HIS A 250 -6.87 -9.94 -7.09
N GLU A 251 -7.14 -11.16 -7.56
CA GLU A 251 -8.51 -11.70 -7.62
C GLU A 251 -9.38 -11.46 -6.38
N PRO A 252 -8.95 -11.75 -5.13
CA PRO A 252 -9.83 -11.57 -3.99
C PRO A 252 -10.22 -10.09 -3.77
N ILE A 253 -9.30 -9.18 -4.07
CA ILE A 253 -9.47 -7.73 -3.91
C ILE A 253 -10.35 -7.18 -5.03
N ASP A 254 -10.13 -7.60 -6.27
CA ASP A 254 -10.93 -7.21 -7.42
C ASP A 254 -12.39 -7.67 -7.24
N LEU A 255 -12.59 -8.90 -6.75
CA LEU A 255 -13.91 -9.42 -6.42
C LEU A 255 -14.55 -8.68 -5.24
N LEU A 256 -13.78 -8.32 -4.22
CA LEU A 256 -14.27 -7.54 -3.08
C LEU A 256 -14.76 -6.16 -3.54
N GLU A 257 -13.95 -5.46 -4.33
CA GLU A 257 -14.28 -4.14 -4.89
C GLU A 257 -15.50 -4.22 -5.82
N LYS A 258 -15.50 -5.16 -6.76
CA LYS A 258 -16.60 -5.35 -7.72
C LYS A 258 -17.95 -5.60 -7.03
N ASN A 259 -17.93 -6.30 -5.91
CA ASN A 259 -19.13 -6.59 -5.13
C ASN A 259 -19.43 -5.52 -4.06
N SER A 260 -18.68 -4.43 -3.99
CA SER A 260 -18.93 -3.37 -3.01
C SER A 260 -20.01 -2.39 -3.47
N THR A 261 -20.83 -1.93 -2.52
CA THR A 261 -21.85 -0.88 -2.77
C THR A 261 -21.56 0.35 -1.90
N LEU A 262 -22.56 0.86 -1.16
CA LEU A 262 -22.40 2.02 -0.28
C LEU A 262 -21.93 1.57 1.12
N PRO A 263 -20.86 2.16 1.65
CA PRO A 263 -20.35 1.78 2.97
C PRO A 263 -21.33 2.17 4.08
N TYR A 264 -21.24 1.46 5.21
CA TYR A 264 -21.79 1.92 6.47
C TYR A 264 -20.89 3.02 7.07
N SER A 265 -21.47 3.88 7.90
CA SER A 265 -20.80 5.04 8.50
C SER A 265 -20.48 4.88 9.98
N ASP A 266 -20.89 3.77 10.58
CA ASP A 266 -20.80 3.42 11.99
C ASP A 266 -19.42 2.90 12.40
N LEU A 267 -18.71 2.19 11.52
CA LEU A 267 -17.34 1.76 11.78
C LEU A 267 -16.34 2.90 11.63
N LYS A 268 -15.70 3.30 12.74
CA LYS A 268 -14.61 4.30 12.74
C LYS A 268 -13.25 3.61 12.84
N PRO A 269 -12.22 4.10 12.11
CA PRO A 269 -10.84 3.64 12.26
C PRO A 269 -10.37 3.75 13.71
N LYS A 270 -9.92 2.63 14.28
CA LYS A 270 -9.26 2.56 15.57
C LYS A 270 -7.75 2.56 15.35
N ILE A 271 -7.08 3.54 15.94
CA ILE A 271 -5.63 3.74 15.78
C ILE A 271 -5.01 3.69 17.17
N THR A 272 -3.97 2.87 17.34
CA THR A 272 -3.13 2.84 18.54
C THR A 272 -1.74 3.35 18.21
N ILE A 273 -0.90 3.56 19.23
CA ILE A 273 0.50 3.95 19.05
C ILE A 273 1.36 2.84 19.66
N SER A 274 2.36 2.38 18.90
CA SER A 274 3.36 1.41 19.37
C SER A 274 4.71 1.78 18.75
N GLU A 275 5.76 1.84 19.57
CA GLU A 275 7.13 2.16 19.13
C GLU A 275 7.20 3.40 18.21
N ASP A 276 6.57 4.49 18.65
CA ASP A 276 6.46 5.77 17.94
C ASP A 276 5.82 5.70 16.54
N LYS A 277 5.04 4.65 16.27
CA LYS A 277 4.30 4.47 15.01
C LYS A 277 2.81 4.32 15.30
N TYR A 278 2.00 4.91 14.44
CA TYR A 278 0.55 4.74 14.48
C TYR A 278 0.16 3.39 13.85
N ILE A 279 -0.62 2.59 14.57
CA ILE A 279 -1.07 1.28 14.13
C ILE A 279 -2.56 1.34 13.85
N LEU A 280 -2.97 1.09 12.59
CA LEU A 280 -4.38 0.93 12.25
C LEU A 280 -4.83 -0.49 12.62
N ASP A 281 -5.65 -0.59 13.67
CA ASP A 281 -6.15 -1.85 14.23
C ASP A 281 -7.05 -2.56 13.22
N THR A 282 -6.54 -3.62 12.58
CA THR A 282 -7.31 -4.38 11.58
C THR A 282 -8.10 -5.49 12.24
N THR A 283 -7.66 -5.99 13.39
CA THR A 283 -8.42 -6.88 14.28
C THR A 283 -9.79 -6.26 14.65
N HIS A 284 -9.84 -4.96 14.92
CA HIS A 284 -11.09 -4.22 15.15
C HIS A 284 -12.02 -4.25 13.93
N LEU A 285 -11.48 -4.12 12.71
CA LEU A 285 -12.24 -4.26 11.48
C LEU A 285 -12.83 -5.68 11.35
N PHE A 286 -12.04 -6.73 11.60
CA PHE A 286 -12.54 -8.10 11.50
C PHE A 286 -13.61 -8.42 12.55
N ASN A 287 -13.46 -7.91 13.77
CA ASN A 287 -14.50 -8.05 14.80
C ASN A 287 -15.83 -7.44 14.31
N TYR A 288 -15.79 -6.25 13.69
CA TYR A 288 -16.97 -5.65 13.06
C TYR A 288 -17.56 -6.54 11.96
N VAL A 289 -16.73 -7.01 11.02
CA VAL A 289 -17.18 -7.84 9.88
C VAL A 289 -17.85 -9.13 10.37
N ILE A 290 -17.28 -9.83 11.35
CA ILE A 290 -17.84 -11.07 11.92
C ILE A 290 -19.20 -10.80 12.57
N SER A 291 -19.29 -9.72 13.35
CA SER A 291 -20.55 -9.30 13.99
C SER A 291 -21.62 -9.03 12.94
N ALA A 292 -21.26 -8.26 11.92
CA ALA A 292 -22.15 -7.80 10.87
C ALA A 292 -22.73 -8.95 10.05
N ILE A 293 -21.99 -10.05 9.84
CA ILE A 293 -22.51 -11.24 9.16
C ILE A 293 -23.27 -12.21 10.08
N GLY A 294 -23.44 -11.88 11.37
CA GLY A 294 -24.17 -12.70 12.35
C GLY A 294 -23.33 -13.78 13.04
N GLY A 295 -22.00 -13.66 13.06
CA GLY A 295 -21.14 -14.53 13.86
C GLY A 295 -21.23 -14.19 15.35
N SER A 296 -21.31 -15.19 16.22
CA SER A 296 -21.51 -15.06 17.68
C SER A 296 -20.33 -14.45 18.46
N ALA A 297 -19.32 -13.89 17.79
CA ALA A 297 -18.06 -13.46 18.39
C ALA A 297 -18.14 -12.17 19.23
N SER A 298 -19.20 -11.37 19.09
CA SER A 298 -19.09 -9.93 19.41
C SER A 298 -19.97 -9.39 20.53
N GLY A 299 -20.59 -10.25 21.34
CA GLY A 299 -21.31 -9.81 22.54
C GLY A 299 -22.39 -8.73 22.29
N GLY A 300 -22.94 -8.65 21.07
CA GLY A 300 -24.02 -7.73 20.71
C GLY A 300 -23.63 -6.27 20.41
N LYS A 301 -22.34 -5.95 20.22
CA LYS A 301 -21.90 -4.55 20.01
C LYS A 301 -22.23 -3.94 18.63
N TYR A 302 -22.50 -4.76 17.61
CA TYR A 302 -22.81 -4.31 16.25
C TYR A 302 -24.08 -5.00 15.72
N PRO A 303 -24.78 -4.42 14.73
CA PRO A 303 -25.95 -5.03 14.13
C PRO A 303 -25.59 -6.38 13.47
N SER A 304 -26.48 -7.37 13.55
CA SER A 304 -26.32 -8.67 12.89
C SER A 304 -27.04 -8.72 11.54
N SER A 305 -26.60 -9.63 10.66
CA SER A 305 -27.22 -9.89 9.35
C SER A 305 -27.27 -8.68 8.40
N LEU A 306 -26.22 -7.86 8.42
CA LEU A 306 -26.04 -6.73 7.51
C LEU A 306 -25.68 -7.18 6.08
N ASP A 307 -26.02 -6.33 5.11
CA ASP A 307 -25.67 -6.55 3.71
C ASP A 307 -24.15 -6.63 3.49
N LYS A 308 -23.68 -7.79 3.02
CA LYS A 308 -22.27 -8.10 2.75
C LYS A 308 -21.64 -7.17 1.72
N HIS A 309 -22.39 -6.69 0.74
CA HIS A 309 -21.90 -5.75 -0.27
C HIS A 309 -21.53 -4.39 0.35
N ARG A 310 -22.33 -3.95 1.32
CA ARG A 310 -22.05 -2.73 2.09
C ARG A 310 -20.92 -2.95 3.09
N ILE A 311 -20.81 -4.13 3.70
CA ILE A 311 -19.68 -4.49 4.58
C ILE A 311 -18.35 -4.44 3.81
N ALA A 312 -18.31 -4.96 2.58
CA ALA A 312 -17.12 -4.90 1.72
C ALA A 312 -16.66 -3.47 1.44
N ALA A 313 -17.61 -2.57 1.09
CA ALA A 313 -17.33 -1.16 0.92
C ALA A 313 -16.81 -0.51 2.22
N THR A 314 -17.40 -0.88 3.36
CA THR A 314 -17.03 -0.38 4.70
C THR A 314 -15.60 -0.77 5.06
N ALA A 315 -15.19 -2.00 4.78
CA ALA A 315 -13.84 -2.49 5.06
C ALA A 315 -12.76 -1.74 4.27
N GLN A 316 -13.00 -1.49 2.98
CA GLN A 316 -12.09 -0.70 2.15
C GLN A 316 -12.03 0.76 2.61
N LEU A 317 -13.18 1.37 2.91
CA LEU A 317 -13.25 2.73 3.44
C LEU A 317 -12.57 2.86 4.81
N TYR A 318 -12.66 1.83 5.67
CA TYR A 318 -11.99 1.79 6.96
C TYR A 318 -10.48 1.99 6.83
N ILE A 319 -9.85 1.27 5.89
CA ILE A 319 -8.42 1.36 5.62
C ILE A 319 -8.05 2.75 5.09
N ALA A 320 -8.76 3.22 4.05
CA ALA A 320 -8.51 4.52 3.44
C ALA A 320 -8.65 5.68 4.45
N ASN A 321 -9.72 5.66 5.25
CA ASN A 321 -9.97 6.63 6.30
C ASN A 321 -8.94 6.53 7.43
N GLY A 322 -8.54 5.31 7.81
CA GLY A 322 -7.53 5.09 8.83
C GLY A 322 -6.19 5.70 8.46
N PHE A 323 -5.67 5.46 7.26
CA PHE A 323 -4.42 6.08 6.81
C PHE A 323 -4.51 7.61 6.71
N TYR A 324 -5.64 8.13 6.21
CA TYR A 324 -5.85 9.58 6.19
C TYR A 324 -5.79 10.18 7.61
N LYS A 325 -6.40 9.51 8.59
CA LYS A 325 -6.33 9.92 10.00
C LYS A 325 -4.91 9.82 10.57
N ILE A 326 -4.16 8.77 10.27
CA ILE A 326 -2.74 8.63 10.68
C ILE A 326 -1.92 9.82 10.18
N ILE A 327 -2.09 10.22 8.92
CA ILE A 327 -1.44 11.41 8.36
C ILE A 327 -1.86 12.65 9.16
N LYS A 328 -3.15 12.86 9.37
CA LYS A 328 -3.66 14.02 10.12
C LYS A 328 -3.13 14.09 11.55
N LEU A 329 -2.99 12.96 12.25
CA LEU A 329 -2.39 12.89 13.58
C LEU A 329 -0.89 13.26 13.52
N SER A 330 -0.19 12.77 12.51
CA SER A 330 1.24 13.03 12.26
C SER A 330 1.54 14.46 11.78
N CYS A 331 0.53 15.23 11.39
CA CYS A 331 0.67 16.65 11.03
C CYS A 331 0.57 17.59 12.24
N ARG A 332 0.08 17.11 13.38
CA ARG A 332 -0.06 17.96 14.57
C ARG A 332 1.34 18.19 15.15
N PRO A 333 1.72 19.43 15.50
CA PRO A 333 2.94 19.65 16.28
C PRO A 333 2.84 18.82 17.57
N GLU A 334 3.95 18.22 17.99
CA GLU A 334 4.03 17.42 19.21
C GLU A 334 3.36 18.20 20.36
N ARG A 335 2.23 17.66 20.85
CA ARG A 335 1.63 18.19 22.07
C ARG A 335 2.57 17.81 23.21
N SER A 336 2.99 18.82 23.98
CA SER A 336 3.60 18.65 25.30
C SER A 336 2.80 17.62 26.12
N PRO A 337 3.44 16.68 26.86
CA PRO A 337 2.75 15.62 27.59
C PRO A 337 1.96 16.09 28.83
N TYR A 338 1.68 17.39 28.96
CA TYR A 338 0.87 17.95 30.05
C TYR A 338 -0.24 18.84 29.49
N SER A 339 -1.36 18.22 29.11
CA SER A 339 -2.72 18.79 29.26
C SER A 339 -3.71 17.89 28.53
N ASP A 340 -4.33 16.96 29.25
CA ASP A 340 -5.67 16.47 28.96
C ASP A 340 -6.25 15.96 30.30
N GLU A 341 -6.56 16.89 31.20
CA GLU A 341 -7.58 16.64 32.22
C GLU A 341 -8.95 16.77 31.57
N VAL A 342 -9.61 15.62 31.46
CA VAL A 342 -11.04 15.37 31.61
C VAL A 342 -11.94 16.61 31.64
N GLU A 343 -12.73 16.81 30.58
CA GLU A 343 -14.07 17.39 30.72
C GLU A 343 -15.09 16.55 29.97
N GLY A 344 -15.72 15.64 30.73
CA GLY A 344 -17.09 15.26 30.50
C GLY A 344 -18.00 16.20 31.26
N SER A 345 -19.08 16.64 30.59
CA SER A 345 -20.44 16.89 31.11
C SER A 345 -21.08 18.16 30.53
N THR A 346 -22.14 17.88 29.74
CA THR A 346 -23.42 18.62 29.65
C THR A 346 -23.41 20.15 29.50
N LYS A 347 -24.05 20.63 28.42
CA LYS A 347 -25.44 21.13 28.48
C LYS A 347 -26.04 21.45 27.10
N TYR A 348 -27.31 21.08 26.98
CA TYR A 348 -28.28 21.49 25.98
C TYR A 348 -28.30 23.00 25.76
N TYR A 349 -28.47 23.46 24.51
CA TYR A 349 -29.39 24.56 24.17
C TYR A 349 -29.79 24.53 22.68
N ASN A 350 -31.09 24.30 22.48
CA ASN A 350 -32.02 24.76 21.45
C ASN A 350 -31.51 25.31 20.11
N GLN A 351 -32.04 24.73 19.02
CA GLN A 351 -32.30 25.41 17.75
C GLN A 351 -33.32 26.55 17.94
N PRO A 352 -33.45 27.48 16.98
CA PRO A 352 -34.49 27.24 15.96
C PRO A 352 -34.17 27.72 14.53
N ASN A 353 -34.85 27.02 13.60
CA ASN A 353 -35.46 27.49 12.35
C ASN A 353 -34.62 27.76 11.10
N TYR A 354 -34.75 26.78 10.20
CA TYR A 354 -34.85 26.93 8.75
C TYR A 354 -35.85 28.01 8.33
N ASN A 355 -35.47 28.82 7.35
CA ASN A 355 -36.38 29.41 6.38
C ASN A 355 -35.72 29.38 4.99
N ALA A 356 -36.58 29.19 3.99
CA ALA A 356 -36.29 28.81 2.62
C ALA A 356 -35.91 29.98 1.70
N ASP A 357 -35.58 29.60 0.46
CA ASP A 357 -35.50 30.37 -0.78
C ASP A 357 -34.25 31.21 -1.07
N SER A 358 -33.47 30.75 -2.06
CA SER A 358 -33.58 31.29 -3.43
C SER A 358 -32.43 30.79 -4.31
N SER A 359 -32.78 30.48 -5.55
CA SER A 359 -31.87 30.26 -6.68
C SER A 359 -31.02 31.49 -6.96
N THR A 360 -29.70 31.34 -7.05
CA THR A 360 -28.85 32.26 -7.83
C THR A 360 -27.56 31.56 -8.25
N SER A 361 -27.39 31.42 -9.56
CA SER A 361 -26.12 31.14 -10.21
C SER A 361 -25.15 32.29 -9.97
N LEU A 362 -24.03 32.05 -9.30
CA LEU A 362 -22.88 32.96 -9.33
C LEU A 362 -21.57 32.19 -9.37
N ARG A 363 -20.93 32.23 -10.54
CA ARG A 363 -19.47 32.19 -10.66
C ARG A 363 -18.93 33.27 -9.72
N GLY A 364 -18.14 32.86 -8.74
CA GLY A 364 -17.57 33.77 -7.75
C GLY A 364 -16.31 33.17 -7.17
N VAL A 365 -15.19 33.68 -7.67
CA VAL A 365 -13.83 33.61 -7.15
C VAL A 365 -13.82 33.54 -5.61
N TYR A 366 -13.45 32.37 -5.06
CA TYR A 366 -13.03 32.29 -3.66
C TYR A 366 -11.52 32.53 -3.61
N PRO A 367 -11.03 33.51 -2.82
CA PRO A 367 -9.61 33.69 -2.63
C PRO A 367 -9.08 32.45 -1.88
N ALA A 368 -8.03 31.86 -2.43
CA ALA A 368 -7.30 30.76 -1.81
C ALA A 368 -6.80 31.22 -0.42
N ARG A 369 -7.48 30.78 0.63
CA ARG A 369 -6.87 30.77 1.96
C ARG A 369 -5.77 29.71 1.93
N SER A 370 -4.53 30.19 1.94
CA SER A 370 -3.28 29.44 2.07
C SER A 370 -3.23 28.68 3.40
N GLY A 371 -3.98 27.59 3.51
CA GLY A 371 -3.67 26.51 4.45
C GLY A 371 -2.76 25.52 3.73
N ALA A 372 -1.60 25.20 4.30
CA ALA A 372 -0.65 24.25 3.74
C ALA A 372 -1.38 23.00 3.21
N GLN A 373 -1.44 22.88 1.88
CA GLN A 373 -1.93 21.69 1.23
C GLN A 373 -0.84 20.64 1.46
N ASN A 374 -0.98 19.85 2.54
CA ASN A 374 -0.07 18.76 2.81
C ASN A 374 -0.16 17.81 1.61
N ASP A 375 0.87 17.81 0.77
CA ASP A 375 0.94 16.92 -0.38
C ASP A 375 0.89 15.48 0.14
N ILE A 376 -0.20 14.78 -0.12
CA ILE A 376 -0.34 13.36 0.18
C ILE A 376 -0.15 12.60 -1.13
N PHE A 377 0.75 11.62 -1.16
CA PHE A 377 0.91 10.72 -2.29
C PHE A 377 0.39 9.34 -1.94
N ILE A 378 -0.29 8.68 -2.88
CA ILE A 378 -0.73 7.29 -2.73
C ILE A 378 -0.12 6.44 -3.85
N ALA A 379 0.39 5.26 -3.49
CA ALA A 379 1.08 4.36 -4.41
C ALA A 379 0.96 2.89 -3.96
N GLY A 380 1.48 1.97 -4.78
CA GLY A 380 1.40 0.53 -4.58
C GLY A 380 0.23 -0.11 -5.33
N GLY A 381 0.25 -1.44 -5.48
CA GLY A 381 -0.75 -2.17 -6.27
C GLY A 381 -2.21 -1.89 -5.86
N ILE A 382 -2.47 -1.70 -4.57
CA ILE A 382 -3.81 -1.45 -4.03
C ILE A 382 -4.27 -0.01 -4.28
N ALA A 383 -3.39 0.92 -4.65
CA ALA A 383 -3.81 2.24 -5.11
C ALA A 383 -4.61 2.19 -6.43
N ASN A 384 -4.76 1.03 -7.08
CA ASN A 384 -5.71 0.86 -8.18
C ASN A 384 -7.15 0.61 -7.72
N ASN A 385 -7.36 0.25 -6.45
CA ASN A 385 -8.69 0.08 -5.88
C ASN A 385 -9.42 1.41 -5.82
N LYS A 386 -10.56 1.53 -6.51
CA LYS A 386 -11.25 2.81 -6.68
C LYS A 386 -11.85 3.31 -5.37
N ILE A 387 -12.43 2.43 -4.55
CA ILE A 387 -13.04 2.84 -3.28
C ILE A 387 -12.00 3.51 -2.37
N ILE A 388 -10.81 2.91 -2.26
CA ILE A 388 -9.70 3.45 -1.46
C ILE A 388 -9.16 4.74 -2.08
N SER A 389 -8.83 4.69 -3.37
CA SER A 389 -8.16 5.80 -4.05
C SER A 389 -9.07 7.01 -4.24
N ASP A 390 -10.33 6.83 -4.62
CA ASP A 390 -11.28 7.93 -4.79
C ASP A 390 -11.53 8.63 -3.45
N TYR A 391 -11.61 7.87 -2.35
CA TYR A 391 -11.68 8.47 -1.01
C TYR A 391 -10.45 9.33 -0.72
N LEU A 392 -9.23 8.79 -0.88
CA LEU A 392 -8.00 9.53 -0.57
C LEU A 392 -7.80 10.73 -1.50
N ILE A 393 -8.11 10.59 -2.79
CA ILE A 393 -8.07 11.68 -3.78
C ILE A 393 -9.09 12.78 -3.42
N SER A 394 -10.29 12.42 -2.97
CA SER A 394 -11.28 13.39 -2.46
C SER A 394 -10.78 14.18 -1.24
N LYS A 395 -9.75 13.68 -0.55
CA LYS A 395 -9.06 14.36 0.55
C LYS A 395 -7.78 15.11 0.12
N GLY A 396 -7.53 15.22 -1.18
CA GLY A 396 -6.41 15.95 -1.76
C GLY A 396 -5.16 15.10 -2.01
N ALA A 397 -5.25 13.77 -1.95
CA ALA A 397 -4.12 12.92 -2.30
C ALA A 397 -3.88 12.86 -3.82
N TYR A 398 -2.62 12.71 -4.20
CA TYR A 398 -2.16 12.49 -5.56
C TYR A 398 -1.85 11.01 -5.79
N ALA A 399 -2.30 10.48 -6.92
CA ALA A 399 -2.01 9.13 -7.38
C ALA A 399 -1.44 9.17 -8.80
N ASN A 400 -0.58 8.22 -9.16
CA ASN A 400 0.01 8.19 -10.51
C ASN A 400 -1.07 8.13 -11.60
N THR A 401 -0.78 8.77 -12.72
CA THR A 401 -1.65 8.75 -13.93
C THR A 401 -0.89 8.47 -15.23
N LYS A 402 0.42 8.79 -15.32
CA LYS A 402 1.29 8.47 -16.47
C LYS A 402 2.12 7.20 -16.27
N ILE A 403 2.45 6.90 -15.01
CA ILE A 403 3.21 5.74 -14.56
C ILE A 403 2.26 4.77 -13.86
N PRO A 404 2.39 3.44 -14.05
CA PRO A 404 1.59 2.47 -13.31
C PRO A 404 1.77 2.64 -11.79
N ARG A 405 0.67 2.49 -11.03
CA ARG A 405 0.68 2.63 -9.56
C ARG A 405 1.31 1.43 -8.83
N GLY A 406 1.22 0.24 -9.43
CA GLY A 406 1.80 -1.00 -8.91
C GLY A 406 3.21 -1.27 -9.42
N ASP A 407 3.66 -2.53 -9.29
CA ASP A 407 5.06 -2.96 -9.51
C ASP A 407 5.64 -2.58 -10.88
N ALA A 408 4.80 -2.45 -11.91
CA ALA A 408 5.24 -2.04 -13.23
C ALA A 408 5.85 -0.61 -13.26
N GLY A 409 5.51 0.23 -12.28
CA GLY A 409 6.11 1.56 -12.09
C GLY A 409 7.36 1.56 -11.21
N LEU A 410 7.75 0.42 -10.63
CA LEU A 410 8.74 0.37 -9.56
C LEU A 410 10.15 0.76 -10.04
N SER A 411 10.57 0.31 -11.22
CA SER A 411 11.89 0.67 -11.78
C SER A 411 12.03 2.17 -12.06
N PHE A 412 10.94 2.83 -12.46
CA PHE A 412 10.90 4.30 -12.58
C PHE A 412 11.04 4.95 -11.20
N GLY A 413 10.27 4.47 -10.21
CA GLY A 413 10.34 4.92 -8.83
C GLY A 413 11.72 4.77 -8.17
N GLN A 414 12.42 3.66 -8.45
CA GLN A 414 13.81 3.43 -8.01
C GLN A 414 14.74 4.55 -8.48
N ILE A 415 14.65 4.94 -9.76
CA ILE A 415 15.44 6.05 -10.33
C ILE A 415 15.10 7.37 -9.64
N ILE A 416 13.82 7.69 -9.50
CA ILE A 416 13.38 8.95 -8.88
C ILE A 416 13.83 9.03 -7.42
N CYS A 417 13.67 7.94 -6.66
CA CYS A 417 14.17 7.82 -5.29
C CYS A 417 15.66 8.12 -5.22
N TYR A 418 16.45 7.53 -6.13
CA TYR A 418 17.90 7.74 -6.17
C TYR A 418 18.31 9.17 -6.55
N LEU A 419 17.63 9.78 -7.52
CA LEU A 419 17.96 11.13 -7.99
C LEU A 419 17.61 12.20 -6.95
N LEU A 420 16.52 11.99 -6.18
CA LEU A 420 16.07 12.90 -5.14
C LEU A 420 16.79 12.69 -3.80
N GLY A 421 17.22 11.47 -3.46
CA GLY A 421 17.89 11.13 -2.20
C GLY A 421 19.41 11.37 -2.17
N LYS A 422 19.93 12.25 -3.02
CA LYS A 422 21.36 12.60 -3.11
C LYS A 422 21.64 14.04 -2.76
#